data_AF-A0A645I571-F1
#
_entry.id   AF-A0A645I571-F1
#
_cell.length_a   1.000
_cell.length_b   1.000
_cell.length_c   1.000
_cell.angle_alpha   90.00
_cell.angle_beta   90.00
_cell.angle_gamma   90.00
#
_symmetry.space_group_name_H-M   'P 1'
#
loop_
_entity.id
_entity.type
_entity.pdbx_description
1 polymer ?
#
loop_
_entity_poly.entity_id
_entity_poly.type
_entity_poly.pdbx_seq_one_letter_code
_entity_poly.pdbx_strand_id
1 'polypeptide(L)'
;MLIETKNTGSAGQLEINLYEIMKEYHGKYALQSFSPFSMRWFKKNAPDILRGQLSATFSYGAEELPKWKRSMLKHLCTNFVCRPHFISYEMEGYCMPVVQRMRKNGLPLLIWTVRSKENKERIMKNADAVIFEDFEA
;
A
#
# COMPACT_ATOMS: atom_id res chain seq x y z
N MET A 1 1.82 -8.26 11.92
CA MET A 1 1.51 -8.89 10.63
C MET A 1 1.02 -7.83 9.64
N LEU A 2 1.44 -7.87 8.38
CA LEU A 2 0.92 -6.99 7.33
C LEU A 2 0.20 -7.86 6.29
N ILE A 3 -1.10 -7.65 6.11
CA ILE A 3 -1.95 -8.48 5.23
C ILE A 3 -2.30 -7.68 3.99
N GLU A 4 -2.07 -8.25 2.81
CA GLU A 4 -2.51 -7.65 1.55
C GLU A 4 -3.84 -8.27 1.09
N THR A 5 -4.81 -7.44 0.71
CA THR A 5 -5.99 -7.90 -0.03
C THR A 5 -5.83 -7.70 -1.52
N LYS A 6 -6.07 -8.76 -2.30
CA LYS A 6 -6.12 -8.73 -3.76
C LYS A 6 -7.57 -8.65 -4.22
N ASN A 7 -8.04 -7.45 -4.53
CA ASN A 7 -9.37 -7.24 -5.11
C ASN A 7 -9.25 -6.28 -6.30
N THR A 8 -9.64 -6.73 -7.49
CA THR A 8 -9.59 -5.95 -8.73
C THR A 8 -10.92 -5.23 -9.03
N GLY A 9 -11.97 -5.53 -8.27
CA GLY A 9 -13.31 -4.95 -8.40
C GLY A 9 -13.71 -4.03 -7.26
N SER A 10 -15.01 -3.94 -7.02
CA SER A 10 -15.57 -3.22 -5.88
C SER A 10 -15.28 -3.95 -4.57
N ALA A 11 -15.13 -3.20 -3.48
CA ALA A 11 -15.10 -3.79 -2.15
C ALA A 11 -16.45 -4.44 -1.81
N GLY A 12 -16.41 -5.53 -1.04
CA GLY A 12 -17.58 -6.32 -0.71
C GLY A 12 -17.23 -7.53 0.17
N GLN A 13 -17.54 -8.72 -0.33
CA GLN A 13 -17.49 -9.95 0.47
C GLN A 13 -16.09 -10.30 0.98
N LEU A 14 -15.04 -10.00 0.21
CA LEU A 14 -13.67 -10.23 0.63
C LEU A 14 -13.34 -9.43 1.89
N GLU A 15 -13.64 -8.14 1.89
CA GLU A 15 -13.35 -7.26 3.02
C GLU A 15 -14.22 -7.59 4.23
N ILE A 16 -15.50 -7.94 4.02
CA ILE A 16 -16.40 -8.42 5.07
C ILE A 16 -15.84 -9.68 5.73
N ASN A 17 -15.52 -10.71 4.94
CA ASN A 17 -15.03 -11.98 5.46
C ASN A 17 -13.69 -11.82 6.18
N LEU A 18 -12.78 -11.04 5.59
CA LEU A 18 -11.50 -10.76 6.24
C LEU A 18 -11.73 -10.04 7.58
N TYR A 19 -12.60 -9.03 7.62
CA TYR A 19 -12.89 -8.32 8.86
C TYR A 19 -13.44 -9.25 9.95
N GLU A 20 -14.39 -10.14 9.60
CA GLU A 20 -14.95 -11.09 10.56
C GLU A 20 -13.89 -12.08 11.10
N ILE A 21 -13.00 -12.59 10.24
CA ILE A 21 -11.89 -13.44 10.68
C ILE A 21 -10.94 -12.67 11.62
N MET A 22 -10.63 -11.42 11.28
CA MET A 22 -9.67 -10.62 12.02
C MET A 22 -10.20 -10.09 13.37
N LYS A 23 -11.51 -10.14 13.63
CA LYS A 23 -12.09 -9.77 14.94
C LYS A 23 -11.63 -10.69 16.06
N GLU A 24 -11.39 -11.96 15.75
CA GLU A 24 -10.91 -12.96 16.71
C GLU A 24 -9.39 -12.97 16.85
N TYR A 25 -8.66 -12.20 16.02
CA TYR A 25 -7.21 -12.13 16.05
C TYR A 25 -6.72 -10.98 16.94
N HIS A 26 -6.11 -11.32 18.08
CA HIS A 26 -5.63 -10.34 19.06
C HIS A 26 -4.19 -9.82 18.82
N GLY A 27 -3.50 -10.30 17.79
CA GLY A 27 -2.16 -9.82 17.45
C GLY A 27 -2.17 -8.46 16.73
N LYS A 28 -1.03 -7.77 16.70
CA LYS A 28 -0.90 -6.52 15.93
C LYS A 28 -0.90 -6.80 14.43
N TYR A 29 -1.81 -6.18 13.71
CA TYR A 29 -1.85 -6.25 12.25
C TYR A 29 -2.17 -4.92 11.58
N ALA A 30 -1.86 -4.86 10.29
CA ALA A 30 -2.30 -3.81 9.39
C ALA A 30 -2.73 -4.44 8.06
N LEU A 31 -3.64 -3.78 7.37
CA LEU A 31 -4.10 -4.16 6.03
C LEU A 31 -3.47 -3.26 4.97
N GLN A 32 -3.28 -3.79 3.77
CA GLN A 32 -2.94 -2.99 2.60
C GLN A 32 -3.63 -3.54 1.34
N SER A 33 -3.80 -2.70 0.33
CA SER A 33 -4.32 -3.13 -0.97
C SER A 33 -3.95 -2.16 -2.07
N PHE A 34 -3.81 -2.67 -3.30
CA PHE A 34 -3.81 -1.84 -4.50
C PHE A 34 -5.18 -1.18 -4.73
N SER A 35 -6.27 -1.80 -4.27
CA SER A 35 -7.63 -1.28 -4.44
C SER A 35 -7.93 -0.15 -3.45
N PRO A 36 -8.17 1.08 -3.95
CA PRO A 36 -8.64 2.16 -3.10
C PRO A 36 -10.05 1.87 -2.56
N PHE A 37 -10.85 1.07 -3.26
CA PHE A 37 -12.19 0.70 -2.81
C PHE A 37 -12.13 -0.17 -1.56
N SER A 38 -11.21 -1.14 -1.50
CA SER A 38 -10.97 -1.95 -0.30
C SER A 38 -10.53 -1.08 0.87
N MET A 39 -9.57 -0.16 0.65
CA MET A 39 -9.12 0.76 1.70
C MET A 39 -10.22 1.70 2.18
N ARG A 40 -11.06 2.20 1.26
CA ARG A 40 -12.25 3.00 1.61
C ARG A 40 -13.27 2.18 2.40
N TRP A 41 -13.46 0.91 2.10
CA TRP A 41 -14.35 0.04 2.85
C TRP A 41 -13.90 -0.10 4.30
N PHE A 42 -12.62 -0.40 4.54
CA PHE A 42 -12.09 -0.47 5.91
C PHE A 42 -12.15 0.87 6.62
N LYS A 43 -11.84 1.98 5.93
CA LYS A 43 -12.05 3.33 6.49
C LYS A 43 -13.48 3.54 7.02
N LYS A 44 -14.49 3.04 6.30
CA LYS A 44 -15.91 3.27 6.64
C LYS A 44 -16.41 2.29 7.70
N ASN A 45 -16.07 1.01 7.59
CA ASN A 45 -16.70 -0.06 8.37
C ASN A 45 -15.84 -0.55 9.54
N ALA A 46 -14.52 -0.33 9.49
CA ALA A 46 -13.59 -0.72 10.54
C ALA A 46 -12.49 0.35 10.70
N PRO A 47 -12.85 1.58 11.10
CA PRO A 47 -11.95 2.73 11.10
C PRO A 47 -10.71 2.54 11.98
N ASP A 48 -10.82 1.71 13.03
CA ASP A 48 -9.76 1.40 13.99
C ASP A 48 -8.67 0.49 13.42
N ILE A 49 -8.94 -0.19 12.28
CA ILE A 49 -7.94 -1.03 11.62
C ILE A 49 -6.91 -0.16 10.90
N LEU A 50 -5.63 -0.39 11.19
CA LEU A 50 -4.51 0.17 10.45
C LEU A 50 -4.56 -0.30 9.00
N ARG A 51 -4.49 0.64 8.05
CA ARG A 51 -4.70 0.40 6.62
C ARG A 51 -3.74 1.22 5.78
N GLY A 52 -3.18 0.66 4.73
CA GLY A 52 -2.22 1.32 3.86
C GLY A 52 -2.58 1.23 2.39
N GLN A 53 -2.36 2.31 1.65
CA GLN A 53 -2.52 2.28 0.20
C GLN A 53 -1.27 1.66 -0.41
N LEU A 54 -1.42 0.51 -1.07
CA LEU A 54 -0.39 -0.09 -1.91
C LEU A 54 -0.45 0.57 -3.29
N SER A 55 0.69 0.95 -3.84
CA SER A 55 0.77 1.54 -5.17
C SER A 55 2.13 1.34 -5.82
N ALA A 56 2.21 1.62 -7.10
CA ALA A 56 3.39 1.38 -7.93
C ALA A 56 3.54 2.45 -9.00
N THR A 57 4.64 2.37 -9.74
CA THR A 57 4.83 3.21 -10.93
C THR A 57 3.92 2.79 -12.09
N PHE A 58 3.41 1.54 -12.04
CA PHE A 58 2.60 0.88 -13.08
C PHE A 58 3.27 0.92 -14.47
N SER A 59 4.60 0.81 -14.48
CA SER A 59 5.40 0.78 -15.70
C SER A 59 5.27 -0.55 -16.43
N TYR A 60 4.95 -1.64 -15.72
CA TYR A 60 4.66 -2.98 -16.25
C TYR A 60 3.54 -3.64 -15.42
N GLY A 61 2.86 -4.66 -15.96
CA GLY A 61 2.04 -5.61 -15.19
C GLY A 61 0.66 -5.09 -14.78
N ALA A 62 0.18 -4.05 -15.46
CA ALA A 62 -1.11 -3.40 -15.22
C ALA A 62 -1.74 -2.90 -16.53
N GLU A 63 -1.44 -3.57 -17.64
CA GLU A 63 -1.87 -3.21 -18.99
C GLU A 63 -3.40 -3.25 -19.11
N GLU A 64 -4.06 -4.13 -18.37
CA GLU A 64 -5.51 -4.27 -18.27
C GLU A 64 -6.19 -3.08 -17.58
N LEU A 65 -5.45 -2.30 -16.77
CA LEU A 65 -5.98 -1.11 -16.13
C LEU A 65 -5.95 0.10 -17.10
N PRO A 66 -7.09 0.81 -17.26
CA PRO A 66 -7.13 2.06 -18.00
C PRO A 66 -6.03 3.04 -17.57
N LYS A 67 -5.38 3.70 -18.54
CA LYS A 67 -4.25 4.61 -18.29
C LYS A 67 -4.56 5.68 -17.24
N TRP A 68 -5.78 6.21 -17.23
CA TRP A 68 -6.21 7.19 -16.23
C TRP A 68 -6.25 6.62 -14.80
N LYS A 69 -6.70 5.35 -14.62
CA LYS A 69 -6.68 4.68 -13.32
C LYS A 69 -5.26 4.47 -12.84
N ARG A 70 -4.37 4.00 -13.73
CA ARG A 70 -2.95 3.85 -13.42
C ARG A 70 -2.32 5.18 -12.98
N SER A 71 -2.62 6.27 -13.68
CA SER A 71 -2.15 7.61 -13.31
C SER A 71 -2.65 8.03 -11.93
N MET A 72 -3.95 7.84 -11.64
CA MET A 72 -4.51 8.17 -10.32
C MET A 72 -3.86 7.37 -9.18
N LEU A 73 -3.63 6.08 -9.37
CA LEU A 73 -2.97 5.23 -8.37
C LEU A 73 -1.50 5.59 -8.21
N LYS A 74 -0.76 5.74 -9.32
CA LYS A 74 0.64 6.17 -9.37
C LYS A 74 0.86 7.45 -8.58
N HIS A 75 -0.04 8.41 -8.75
CA HIS A 75 0.02 9.71 -8.08
C HIS A 75 -0.75 9.77 -6.75
N LEU A 76 -1.19 8.62 -6.21
CA LEU A 76 -1.84 8.51 -4.91
C LEU A 76 -3.07 9.42 -4.75
N CYS A 77 -3.73 9.79 -5.85
CA CYS A 77 -4.86 10.72 -5.86
C CYS A 77 -6.05 10.19 -5.02
N THR A 78 -6.15 8.88 -4.87
CA THR A 78 -7.21 8.22 -4.11
C THR A 78 -6.99 8.26 -2.59
N ASN A 79 -5.83 8.69 -2.11
CA ASN A 79 -5.53 8.76 -0.67
C ASN A 79 -6.44 9.75 0.06
N PHE A 80 -6.89 10.82 -0.61
CA PHE A 80 -7.87 11.75 -0.02
C PHE A 80 -9.17 11.03 0.38
N VAL A 81 -9.59 10.08 -0.45
CA VAL A 81 -10.81 9.31 -0.24
C VAL A 81 -10.60 8.22 0.80
N CYS A 82 -9.50 7.48 0.70
CA CYS A 82 -9.26 6.26 1.49
C CYS A 82 -8.61 6.54 2.85
N ARG A 83 -8.02 7.73 3.02
CA ARG A 83 -7.29 8.20 4.22
C ARG A 83 -6.47 7.07 4.84
N PRO A 84 -5.46 6.55 4.11
CA PRO A 84 -4.63 5.48 4.63
C PRO A 84 -3.77 5.99 5.80
N HIS A 85 -3.38 5.08 6.67
CA HIS A 85 -2.48 5.33 7.79
C HIS A 85 -1.00 5.22 7.38
N PHE A 86 -0.70 4.59 6.25
CA PHE A 86 0.64 4.51 5.65
C PHE A 86 0.54 4.32 4.12
N ILE A 87 1.64 4.50 3.41
CA ILE A 87 1.76 4.19 1.99
C ILE A 87 2.76 3.04 1.85
N SER A 88 2.44 2.09 0.97
CA SER A 88 3.35 1.04 0.55
C SER A 88 3.60 1.21 -0.95
N TYR A 89 4.83 1.53 -1.35
CA TYR A 89 5.14 1.93 -2.73
C TYR A 89 6.27 1.12 -3.34
N GLU A 90 6.16 0.84 -4.63
CA GLU A 90 7.16 0.13 -5.42
C GLU A 90 8.53 0.86 -5.39
N MET A 91 9.63 0.10 -5.37
CA MET A 91 10.98 0.60 -5.17
C MET A 91 11.36 1.61 -6.24
N GLU A 92 10.99 1.38 -7.49
CA GLU A 92 11.25 2.25 -8.64
C GLU A 92 10.68 3.65 -8.43
N GLY A 93 9.61 3.78 -7.64
CA GLY A 93 8.96 5.05 -7.33
C GLY A 93 9.36 5.68 -6.00
N TYR A 94 10.33 5.13 -5.27
CA TYR A 94 10.67 5.57 -3.92
C TYR A 94 10.96 7.09 -3.83
N CYS A 95 11.59 7.67 -4.85
CA CYS A 95 11.97 9.09 -4.88
C CYS A 95 10.94 10.00 -5.56
N MET A 96 9.78 9.46 -5.97
CA MET A 96 8.76 10.28 -6.64
C MET A 96 8.30 11.44 -5.75
N PRO A 97 8.18 12.68 -6.30
CA PRO A 97 7.84 13.85 -5.49
C PRO A 97 6.57 13.70 -4.67
N VAL A 98 5.53 13.06 -5.22
CA VAL A 98 4.26 12.82 -4.52
C VAL A 98 4.42 11.85 -3.36
N VAL A 99 5.20 10.78 -3.53
CA VAL A 99 5.46 9.76 -2.51
C VAL A 99 6.24 10.38 -1.35
N GLN A 100 7.33 11.08 -1.66
CA GLN A 100 8.15 11.76 -0.65
C GLN A 100 7.39 12.92 0.03
N ARG A 101 6.47 13.60 -0.67
CA ARG A 101 5.63 14.63 -0.05
C ARG A 101 4.65 14.04 0.96
N MET A 102 4.01 12.90 0.64
CA MET A 102 3.14 12.23 1.60
C MET A 102 3.91 11.78 2.83
N ARG A 103 5.12 11.24 2.64
CA ARG A 103 6.03 10.88 3.74
C ARG A 103 6.37 12.08 4.63
N LYS A 104 6.81 13.18 4.02
CA LYS A 104 7.12 14.43 4.74
C LYS A 104 5.90 15.01 5.49
N ASN A 105 4.70 14.73 5.01
CA ASN A 105 3.44 15.12 5.66
C ASN A 105 2.98 14.13 6.75
N GLY A 106 3.82 13.17 7.14
CA GLY A 106 3.59 12.29 8.29
C GLY A 106 2.93 10.95 7.98
N LEU A 107 2.73 10.57 6.71
CA LEU A 107 2.34 9.19 6.38
C LEU A 107 3.59 8.31 6.31
N PRO A 108 3.74 7.28 7.16
CA PRO A 108 4.83 6.32 7.03
C PRO A 108 4.88 5.70 5.63
N LEU A 109 6.09 5.59 5.09
CA LEU A 109 6.35 5.02 3.77
C LEU A 109 7.07 3.69 3.87
N LEU A 110 6.39 2.63 3.44
CA LEU A 110 6.95 1.31 3.22
C LEU A 110 7.36 1.20 1.75
N ILE A 111 8.54 0.64 1.49
CA ILE A 111 8.99 0.35 0.12
C ILE A 111 9.08 -1.15 -0.11
N TRP A 112 8.49 -1.61 -1.21
CA TRP A 112 8.54 -2.97 -1.73
C TRP A 112 8.97 -2.91 -3.21
N THR A 113 9.46 -3.94 -3.87
CA THR A 113 10.14 -5.10 -3.31
C THR A 113 11.64 -4.82 -3.32
N VAL A 114 12.29 -4.90 -2.16
CA VAL A 114 13.76 -4.79 -2.08
C VAL A 114 14.40 -6.17 -2.07
N ARG A 115 15.24 -6.44 -3.08
CA ARG A 115 15.89 -7.76 -3.30
C ARG A 115 17.40 -7.80 -3.04
N SER A 116 18.06 -6.66 -2.79
CA SER A 116 19.53 -6.61 -2.62
C SER A 116 19.98 -5.59 -1.58
N LYS A 117 21.16 -5.81 -0.97
CA LYS A 117 21.79 -4.88 -0.01
C LYS A 117 21.97 -3.49 -0.62
N GLU A 118 22.42 -3.42 -1.86
CA GLU A 118 22.54 -2.18 -2.63
C GLU A 118 21.20 -1.44 -2.73
N ASN A 119 20.12 -2.16 -3.06
CA ASN A 119 18.78 -1.59 -3.15
C ASN A 119 18.30 -1.06 -1.80
N LYS A 120 18.55 -1.81 -0.72
CA LYS A 120 18.24 -1.38 0.65
C LYS A 120 18.98 -0.09 0.96
N GLU A 121 20.30 -0.06 0.77
CA GLU A 121 21.15 1.11 1.05
C GLU A 121 20.69 2.36 0.31
N ARG A 122 20.31 2.19 -0.96
CA ARG A 122 19.79 3.26 -1.82
C ARG A 122 18.52 3.93 -1.27
N ILE A 123 17.66 3.19 -0.57
CA ILE A 123 16.37 3.71 -0.09
C ILE A 123 16.35 4.05 1.41
N MET A 124 17.39 3.73 2.18
CA MET A 124 17.37 3.86 3.66
C MET A 124 17.03 5.28 4.15
N LYS A 125 17.39 6.32 3.38
CA LYS A 125 17.10 7.72 3.73
C LYS A 125 15.69 8.18 3.34
N ASN A 126 15.02 7.41 2.49
CA ASN A 126 13.79 7.78 1.80
C ASN A 126 12.59 6.91 2.17
N ALA A 127 12.78 5.85 2.95
CA ALA A 127 11.74 4.95 3.42
C ALA A 127 11.74 4.88 4.96
N ASP A 128 10.59 4.55 5.55
CA ASP A 128 10.45 4.33 6.99
C ASP A 128 10.45 2.84 7.34
N ALA A 129 10.10 1.98 6.37
CA ALA A 129 10.21 0.54 6.47
C ALA A 129 10.37 -0.10 5.07
N VAL A 130 10.83 -1.34 5.04
CA VAL A 130 11.14 -2.08 3.81
C VAL A 130 10.48 -3.44 3.83
N ILE A 131 9.87 -3.82 2.71
CA ILE A 131 9.33 -5.16 2.46
C ILE A 131 10.32 -5.86 1.51
N PHE A 132 10.95 -6.91 2.02
CA PHE A 132 11.93 -7.71 1.29
C PHE A 132 11.26 -8.90 0.58
N GLU A 133 11.82 -9.32 -0.53
CA GLU A 133 11.51 -10.58 -1.23
C GLU A 133 12.83 -11.17 -1.69
N ASP A 134 13.01 -12.47 -1.52
CA ASP A 134 14.22 -13.22 -1.92
C ASP A 134 15.55 -12.54 -1.51
N PHE A 135 15.57 -11.93 -0.32
CA PHE A 135 16.71 -11.14 0.14
C PHE A 135 17.71 -11.99 0.90
N GLU A 136 18.94 -12.06 0.40
CA GLU A 136 20.06 -12.66 1.12
C GLU A 136 20.72 -11.65 2.08
N ALA A 137 20.72 -12.01 3.37
CA ALA A 137 21.12 -11.14 4.48
C ALA A 137 22.62 -10.89 4.60
#